data_AF-A0A2M7PVK7-F1
#
_entry.id   AF-A0A2M7PVK7-F1
#
_cell.length_a   1.000
_cell.length_b   1.000
_cell.length_c   1.000
_cell.angle_alpha   90.00
_cell.angle_beta   90.00
_cell.angle_gamma   90.00
#
_symmetry.space_group_name_H-M   'P 1'
#
loop_
_entity.id
_entity.type
_entity.pdbx_description
1 polymer ?
#
loop_
_entity_poly.entity_id
_entity_poly.type
_entity_poly.pdbx_seq_one_letter_code
_entity_poly.pdbx_strand_id
1 'polypeptide(L)'
;MKRLFTRFYRAFSIDEWVWFLIWFSLPLSIRFNSLAILSGGILLLVSFIRNPQPVSKKRTFHIILPWLFFAISAFAAFHHASLITGWKELEKQLSFVAIPVMVLLSSIDKNKFTRASLTGLVLSLSLAGIVMLGDSVWRLVQNWNFSVFTYHQLTYPFHMGAIYFSLCLITALFQITELEWLSNRRFFQ
;
A
#
# COMPACT_ATOMS: atom_id res chain seq x y z
N MET A 1 -24.49 -14.22 -7.33
CA MET A 1 -23.15 -13.62 -7.55
C MET A 1 -23.16 -12.23 -8.18
N LYS A 2 -23.83 -11.97 -9.32
CA LYS A 2 -23.84 -10.64 -9.97
C LYS A 2 -24.31 -9.46 -9.09
N ARG A 3 -25.26 -9.67 -8.16
CA ARG A 3 -25.77 -8.61 -7.25
C ARG A 3 -24.84 -8.24 -6.09
N LEU A 4 -23.92 -9.13 -5.70
CA LEU A 4 -22.94 -8.85 -4.64
C LEU A 4 -21.78 -8.01 -5.20
N PHE A 5 -21.36 -8.31 -6.43
CA PHE A 5 -20.34 -7.55 -7.15
C PHE A 5 -20.78 -6.12 -7.45
N THR A 6 -22.02 -5.90 -7.87
CA THR A 6 -22.52 -4.53 -8.15
C THR A 6 -22.71 -3.67 -6.90
N ARG A 7 -22.92 -4.26 -5.72
CA ARG A 7 -22.96 -3.52 -4.44
C ARG A 7 -21.58 -3.08 -3.97
N PHE A 8 -20.53 -3.88 -4.21
CA PHE A 8 -19.16 -3.50 -3.88
C PHE A 8 -18.67 -2.31 -4.72
N TYR A 9 -18.98 -2.28 -6.02
CA TYR A 9 -18.61 -1.17 -6.91
C TYR A 9 -19.38 0.13 -6.64
N ARG A 10 -20.59 0.07 -6.06
CA ARG A 10 -21.39 1.25 -5.74
C ARG A 10 -21.02 1.92 -4.41
N ALA A 11 -20.16 1.31 -3.60
CA ALA A 11 -19.85 1.75 -2.25
C ALA A 11 -18.56 2.59 -2.15
N PHE A 12 -17.66 2.48 -3.12
CA PHE A 12 -16.32 3.09 -3.07
C PHE A 12 -16.17 4.15 -4.18
N SER A 13 -15.74 5.35 -3.80
CA SER A 13 -15.32 6.38 -4.75
C SER A 13 -14.04 5.98 -5.50
N ILE A 14 -13.71 6.68 -6.60
CA ILE A 14 -12.48 6.43 -7.37
C ILE A 14 -11.24 6.52 -6.47
N ASP A 15 -11.19 7.55 -5.62
CA ASP A 15 -10.12 7.75 -4.66
C ASP A 15 -9.97 6.57 -3.70
N GLU A 16 -11.08 6.05 -3.18
CA GLU A 16 -11.02 4.88 -2.30
C GLU A 16 -10.53 3.62 -3.02
N TRP A 17 -10.93 3.41 -4.29
CA TRP A 17 -10.40 2.31 -5.09
C TRP A 17 -8.90 2.44 -5.35
N VAL A 18 -8.41 3.66 -5.63
CA VAL A 18 -6.98 3.92 -5.81
C VAL A 18 -6.21 3.54 -4.55
N TRP A 19 -6.65 4.05 -3.39
CA TRP A 19 -5.98 3.74 -2.12
C TRP A 19 -6.09 2.27 -1.76
N PHE A 20 -7.25 1.65 -1.95
CA PHE A 20 -7.42 0.21 -1.76
C PHE A 20 -6.41 -0.59 -2.59
N LEU A 21 -6.25 -0.29 -3.89
CA LEU A 21 -5.35 -1.02 -4.78
C LEU A 21 -3.87 -0.82 -4.43
N ILE A 22 -3.48 0.40 -4.05
CA ILE A 22 -2.10 0.67 -3.60
C ILE A 22 -1.78 -0.16 -2.37
N TRP A 23 -2.63 -0.12 -1.35
CA TRP A 23 -2.41 -0.89 -0.13
C TRP A 23 -2.56 -2.41 -0.33
N PHE A 24 -3.43 -2.84 -1.23
CA PHE A 24 -3.57 -4.24 -1.61
C PHE A 24 -2.33 -4.75 -2.36
N SER A 25 -1.68 -3.93 -3.18
CA SER A 25 -0.50 -4.36 -3.93
C SER A 25 0.77 -4.46 -3.09
N LEU A 26 0.80 -3.81 -1.91
CA LEU A 26 1.99 -3.72 -1.05
C LEU A 26 2.64 -5.08 -0.73
N PRO A 27 1.92 -6.08 -0.20
CA PRO A 27 2.54 -7.35 0.19
C PRO A 27 2.73 -8.33 -0.99
N LEU A 28 2.29 -7.99 -2.20
CA LEU A 28 2.33 -8.89 -3.36
C LEU A 28 3.64 -8.78 -4.15
N SER A 29 4.05 -7.56 -4.52
CA SER A 29 5.34 -7.32 -5.20
C SER A 29 5.62 -5.83 -5.28
N ILE A 30 6.89 -5.46 -5.19
CA ILE A 30 7.36 -4.09 -5.46
C ILE A 30 6.89 -3.62 -6.85
N ARG A 31 6.94 -4.49 -7.88
CA ARG A 31 6.52 -4.13 -9.25
C ARG A 31 5.03 -3.79 -9.32
N PHE A 32 4.18 -4.62 -8.70
CA PHE A 32 2.74 -4.37 -8.66
C PHE A 32 2.42 -3.11 -7.86
N ASN A 33 3.17 -2.86 -6.77
CA ASN A 33 3.01 -1.66 -5.99
C ASN A 33 3.38 -0.38 -6.77
N SER A 34 4.52 -0.38 -7.46
CA SER A 34 4.91 0.72 -8.33
C SER A 34 3.85 1.00 -9.41
N LEU A 35 3.31 -0.03 -10.05
CA LEU A 35 2.24 0.12 -11.04
C LEU A 35 0.94 0.68 -10.42
N ALA A 36 0.56 0.23 -9.22
CA ALA A 36 -0.62 0.72 -8.52
C ALA A 36 -0.47 2.20 -8.11
N ILE A 37 0.71 2.61 -7.65
CA ILE A 37 1.02 4.01 -7.33
C ILE A 37 0.96 4.86 -8.60
N LEU A 38 1.59 4.41 -9.69
CA LEU A 38 1.69 5.19 -10.93
C LEU A 38 0.32 5.37 -11.60
N SER A 39 -0.44 4.28 -11.75
CA SER A 39 -1.81 4.32 -12.29
C SER A 39 -2.77 5.08 -11.37
N GLY A 40 -2.66 4.88 -10.05
CA GLY A 40 -3.42 5.61 -9.05
C GLY A 40 -3.14 7.11 -9.07
N GLY A 41 -1.87 7.50 -9.23
CA GLY A 41 -1.46 8.90 -9.33
C GLY A 41 -2.03 9.58 -10.55
N ILE A 42 -2.00 8.92 -11.72
CA ILE A 42 -2.62 9.43 -12.95
C ILE A 42 -4.14 9.60 -12.75
N LEU A 43 -4.82 8.62 -12.16
CA LEU A 43 -6.26 8.69 -11.92
C LEU A 43 -6.64 9.84 -10.98
N LEU A 44 -5.90 10.02 -9.89
CA LEU A 44 -6.12 11.12 -8.95
C LEU A 44 -5.83 12.48 -9.59
N LEU A 45 -4.79 12.58 -10.42
CA LEU A 45 -4.47 13.80 -11.15
C LEU A 45 -5.58 14.17 -12.15
N VAL A 46 -6.10 13.20 -12.91
CA VAL A 46 -7.24 13.42 -13.81
C VAL A 46 -8.50 13.82 -13.03
N SER A 47 -8.75 13.18 -11.88
CA SER A 47 -9.86 13.51 -10.98
C SER A 47 -9.75 14.96 -10.48
N PHE A 48 -8.55 15.36 -10.05
CA PHE A 48 -8.27 16.70 -9.56
C PHE A 48 -8.40 17.77 -10.65
N ILE A 49 -7.91 17.51 -11.87
CA ILE A 49 -8.06 18.45 -13.00
C ILE A 49 -9.54 18.65 -13.35
N ARG A 50 -10.36 17.59 -13.27
CA ARG A 50 -11.80 17.66 -13.55
C ARG A 50 -12.57 18.42 -12.48
N ASN A 51 -12.23 18.20 -11.21
CA ASN A 51 -12.89 18.83 -10.06
C ASN A 51 -11.83 19.27 -9.04
N PRO A 52 -11.21 20.45 -9.24
CA PRO A 52 -10.17 20.92 -8.35
C PRO A 52 -10.75 21.19 -6.97
N GLN A 53 -10.13 20.61 -5.95
CA GLN A 53 -10.49 20.83 -4.55
C GLN A 53 -9.49 21.76 -3.86
N PRO A 54 -9.95 22.63 -2.96
CA PRO A 54 -9.06 23.52 -2.22
C PRO A 54 -8.15 22.70 -1.30
N VAL A 55 -6.84 22.84 -1.48
CA VAL A 55 -5.85 22.19 -0.62
C VAL A 55 -5.77 22.93 0.71
N SER A 56 -6.12 22.25 1.80
CA SER A 56 -6.06 22.86 3.14
C SER A 56 -4.61 23.02 3.61
N LYS A 57 -4.29 24.16 4.24
CA LYS A 57 -2.94 24.44 4.78
C LYS A 57 -2.46 23.35 5.76
N LYS A 58 -3.38 22.77 6.54
CA LYS A 58 -3.09 21.66 7.46
C LYS A 58 -2.62 20.42 6.71
N ARG A 59 -3.20 20.12 5.54
CA ARG A 59 -2.81 18.97 4.71
C ARG A 59 -1.44 19.16 4.08
N THR A 60 -1.12 20.37 3.62
CA THR A 60 0.20 20.72 3.07
C THR A 60 1.33 20.56 4.09
N PHE A 61 1.07 20.88 5.37
CA PHE A 61 2.08 20.75 6.42
C PHE A 61 2.61 19.32 6.59
N HIS A 62 1.74 18.30 6.42
CA HIS A 62 2.12 16.89 6.59
C HIS A 62 3.04 16.37 5.48
N ILE A 63 3.33 17.18 4.46
CA ILE A 63 4.06 16.79 3.26
C ILE A 63 5.49 17.35 3.26
N ILE A 64 5.71 18.39 4.06
CA ILE A 64 7.02 19.03 4.24
C ILE A 64 8.04 17.98 4.68
N LEU A 65 7.68 17.13 5.65
CA LEU A 65 8.60 16.15 6.20
C LEU A 65 9.01 15.07 5.17
N PRO A 66 8.09 14.35 4.48
CA PRO A 66 8.46 13.45 3.39
C PRO A 66 9.31 14.09 2.28
N TRP A 67 9.00 15.34 1.90
CA TRP A 67 9.77 16.07 0.89
C TRP A 67 11.18 16.41 1.38
N LEU A 68 11.33 16.80 2.64
CA LEU A 68 12.62 17.06 3.25
C LEU A 68 13.48 15.79 3.32
N PHE A 69 12.88 14.66 3.68
CA PHE A 69 13.55 13.35 3.62
C PHE A 69 14.00 13.02 2.20
N PHE A 70 13.13 13.19 1.20
CA PHE A 70 13.49 12.98 -0.19
C PHE A 70 14.65 13.89 -0.63
N ALA A 71 14.66 15.17 -0.24
CA ALA A 71 15.74 16.09 -0.57
C ALA A 71 17.08 15.68 0.06
N ILE A 72 17.08 15.27 1.33
CA ILE A 72 18.28 14.76 2.02
C ILE A 72 18.78 13.49 1.32
N SER A 73 17.88 12.56 1.02
CA SER A 73 18.25 11.30 0.37
C SER A 73 18.71 11.50 -1.07
N ALA A 74 18.13 12.45 -1.81
CA ALA A 74 18.60 12.87 -3.13
C ALA A 74 20.03 13.43 -3.07
N PHE A 75 20.30 14.31 -2.10
CA PHE A 75 21.63 14.86 -1.89
C PHE A 75 22.66 13.77 -1.58
N ALA A 76 22.32 12.85 -0.67
CA ALA A 76 23.18 11.72 -0.32
C ALA A 76 23.43 10.78 -1.52
N ALA A 77 22.42 10.53 -2.34
CA ALA A 77 22.52 9.65 -3.51
C ALA A 77 23.48 10.17 -4.57
N PHE A 78 23.54 11.49 -4.79
CA PHE A 78 24.47 12.10 -5.73
C PHE A 78 25.82 12.49 -5.13
N HIS A 79 25.94 12.56 -3.81
CA HIS A 79 27.23 12.88 -3.16
C HIS A 79 28.20 11.70 -3.17
N HIS A 80 27.70 10.46 -3.11
CA HIS A 80 28.53 9.26 -2.96
C HIS A 80 28.58 8.33 -4.18
N ALA A 81 27.84 8.65 -5.26
CA ALA A 81 27.70 7.73 -6.39
C ALA A 81 27.79 8.44 -7.75
N SER A 82 28.11 7.68 -8.80
CA SER A 82 28.02 8.17 -10.18
C SER A 82 26.58 8.56 -10.52
N LEU A 83 26.41 9.49 -11.47
CA LEU A 83 25.09 10.00 -11.89
C LEU A 83 24.06 8.88 -12.12
N ILE A 84 24.44 7.81 -12.83
CA ILE A 84 23.56 6.68 -13.14
C ILE A 84 23.10 5.95 -11.87
N THR A 85 24.00 5.77 -10.91
CA THR A 85 23.70 5.10 -9.64
C THR A 85 22.84 5.98 -8.75
N GLY A 86 23.12 7.29 -8.70
CA GLY A 86 22.30 8.27 -8.00
C GLY A 86 20.86 8.32 -8.52
N TRP A 87 20.67 8.27 -9.84
CA TRP A 87 19.34 8.19 -10.46
C TRP A 87 18.57 6.92 -10.08
N LYS A 88 19.23 5.76 -10.07
CA LYS A 88 18.60 4.50 -9.63
C LYS A 88 18.20 4.53 -8.17
N GLU A 89 18.98 5.17 -7.31
CA GLU A 89 18.65 5.28 -5.89
C GLU A 89 17.49 6.24 -5.65
N LEU A 90 17.44 7.34 -6.41
CA LEU A 90 16.30 8.25 -6.41
C LEU A 90 14.99 7.59 -6.86
N GLU A 91 15.05 6.74 -7.89
CA GLU A 91 13.87 6.00 -8.37
C GLU A 91 13.23 5.17 -7.26
N LYS A 92 14.04 4.53 -6.41
CA LYS A 92 13.54 3.75 -5.26
C LYS A 92 12.86 4.62 -4.21
N GLN A 93 13.28 5.88 -4.10
CA GLN A 93 12.81 6.84 -3.10
C GLN A 93 11.68 7.72 -3.60
N LEU A 94 11.29 7.58 -4.87
CA LEU A 94 10.24 8.39 -5.51
C LEU A 94 8.87 8.26 -4.81
N SER A 95 8.64 7.16 -4.11
CA SER A 95 7.44 6.95 -3.27
C SER A 95 7.30 7.97 -2.15
N PHE A 96 8.41 8.52 -1.61
CA PHE A 96 8.39 9.59 -0.59
C PHE A 96 7.80 10.90 -1.11
N VAL A 97 7.77 11.10 -2.43
CA VAL A 97 7.16 12.27 -3.06
C VAL A 97 5.80 11.91 -3.64
N ALA A 98 5.72 10.78 -4.34
CA ALA A 98 4.52 10.35 -5.05
C ALA A 98 3.32 10.16 -4.10
N ILE A 99 3.50 9.45 -2.98
CA ILE A 99 2.39 9.18 -2.05
C ILE A 99 1.86 10.47 -1.42
N PRO A 100 2.69 11.38 -0.87
CA PRO A 100 2.19 12.67 -0.35
C PRO A 100 1.50 13.54 -1.41
N VAL A 101 2.01 13.58 -2.64
CA VAL A 101 1.36 14.31 -3.73
C VAL A 101 -0.01 13.69 -4.05
N MET A 102 -0.09 12.37 -4.12
CA MET A 102 -1.37 11.66 -4.30
C MET A 102 -2.34 11.95 -3.16
N VAL A 103 -1.85 12.05 -1.92
CA VAL A 103 -2.67 12.48 -0.79
C VAL A 103 -3.19 13.89 -1.03
N LEU A 104 -2.41 14.85 -1.55
CA LEU A 104 -2.95 16.19 -1.86
C LEU A 104 -4.04 16.18 -2.93
N LEU A 105 -3.80 15.42 -3.99
CA LEU A 105 -4.70 15.35 -5.15
C LEU A 105 -6.02 14.65 -4.80
N SER A 106 -5.99 13.74 -3.84
CA SER A 106 -7.17 13.00 -3.41
C SER A 106 -8.14 13.88 -2.62
N SER A 107 -9.43 13.73 -2.88
CA SER A 107 -10.53 14.36 -2.16
C SER A 107 -11.03 13.54 -0.96
N ILE A 108 -10.37 12.43 -0.66
CA ILE A 108 -10.86 11.44 0.30
C ILE A 108 -10.82 11.94 1.75
N ASP A 109 -11.89 11.66 2.50
CA ASP A 109 -11.94 11.87 3.94
C ASP A 109 -11.02 10.89 4.67
N LYS A 110 -10.45 11.30 5.81
CA LYS A 110 -9.56 10.45 6.64
C LYS A 110 -10.18 9.07 6.93
N ASN A 111 -11.45 9.03 7.35
CA ASN A 111 -12.12 7.77 7.71
C ASN A 111 -12.28 6.82 6.52
N LYS A 112 -12.60 7.37 5.33
CA LYS A 112 -12.73 6.58 4.10
C LYS A 112 -11.37 6.07 3.63
N PHE A 113 -10.35 6.92 3.71
CA PHE A 113 -8.97 6.55 3.43
C PHE A 113 -8.50 5.40 4.30
N THR A 114 -8.67 5.52 5.63
CA THR A 114 -8.27 4.49 6.58
C THR A 114 -9.02 3.17 6.31
N ARG A 115 -10.34 3.24 6.10
CA ARG A 115 -11.15 2.05 5.78
C ARG A 115 -10.68 1.37 4.48
N ALA A 116 -10.53 2.12 3.40
CA ALA A 116 -10.12 1.57 2.10
C ALA A 116 -8.72 0.95 2.16
N SER A 117 -7.78 1.66 2.79
CA SER A 117 -6.38 1.25 2.93
C SER A 117 -6.25 -0.02 3.78
N LEU A 118 -6.88 -0.05 4.96
CA LEU A 118 -6.85 -1.22 5.85
C LEU A 118 -7.55 -2.42 5.21
N THR A 119 -8.69 -2.21 4.55
CA THR A 119 -9.39 -3.30 3.86
C THR A 119 -8.51 -3.89 2.76
N GLY A 120 -7.84 -3.05 1.96
CA GLY A 120 -6.90 -3.49 0.93
C GLY A 120 -5.73 -4.28 1.50
N LEU A 121 -5.11 -3.76 2.56
CA LEU A 121 -3.99 -4.41 3.22
C LEU A 121 -4.37 -5.78 3.80
N VAL A 122 -5.45 -5.85 4.59
CA VAL A 122 -5.92 -7.09 5.23
C VAL A 122 -6.31 -8.15 4.20
N LEU A 123 -7.03 -7.75 3.14
CA LEU A 123 -7.40 -8.68 2.07
C LEU A 123 -6.17 -9.21 1.34
N SER A 124 -5.19 -8.36 1.08
CA SER A 124 -3.97 -8.80 0.40
C SER A 124 -3.12 -9.72 1.26
N LEU A 125 -2.96 -9.41 2.55
CA LEU A 125 -2.30 -10.30 3.50
C LEU A 125 -3.00 -11.65 3.62
N SER A 126 -4.34 -11.65 3.65
CA SER A 126 -5.12 -12.88 3.69
C SER A 126 -4.90 -13.72 2.42
N LEU A 127 -4.93 -13.08 1.25
CA LEU A 127 -4.70 -13.74 -0.03
C LEU A 127 -3.26 -14.29 -0.12
N ALA A 128 -2.26 -13.49 0.25
CA ALA A 128 -0.87 -13.91 0.28
C ALA A 128 -0.68 -15.10 1.23
N GLY A 129 -1.29 -15.06 2.42
CA GLY A 129 -1.26 -16.16 3.38
C GLY A 129 -1.88 -17.46 2.82
N ILE A 130 -3.03 -17.37 2.14
CA ILE A 130 -3.65 -18.52 1.48
C ILE A 130 -2.73 -19.11 0.41
N VAL A 131 -2.11 -18.26 -0.41
CA VAL A 131 -1.19 -18.70 -1.47
C VAL A 131 0.06 -19.35 -0.87
N MET A 132 0.66 -18.75 0.17
CA MET A 132 1.81 -19.32 0.87
C MET A 132 1.49 -20.70 1.46
N LEU A 133 0.35 -20.84 2.15
CA LEU A 133 -0.07 -22.11 2.71
C LEU A 133 -0.35 -23.15 1.61
N GLY A 134 -1.01 -22.76 0.52
CA GLY A 134 -1.25 -23.62 -0.63
C GLY A 134 0.03 -24.14 -1.26
N ASP A 135 1.01 -23.26 -1.49
CA ASP A 135 2.33 -23.62 -2.02
C ASP A 135 3.09 -24.55 -1.08
N SER A 136 3.09 -24.27 0.24
CA SER A 136 3.73 -25.15 1.23
C SER A 136 3.07 -26.53 1.30
N VAL A 137 1.73 -26.62 1.23
CA VAL A 137 1.02 -27.92 1.17
C VAL A 137 1.39 -28.67 -0.10
N TRP A 138 1.43 -27.99 -1.25
CA TRP A 138 1.84 -28.59 -2.52
C TRP A 138 3.28 -29.14 -2.44
N ARG A 139 4.23 -28.37 -1.90
CA ARG A 139 5.62 -28.81 -1.71
C ARG A 139 5.75 -29.94 -0.69
N LEU A 140 4.93 -29.96 0.35
CA LEU A 140 4.86 -31.07 1.31
C LEU A 140 4.43 -32.36 0.61
N VAL A 141 3.39 -32.31 -0.23
CA VAL A 141 2.91 -33.49 -0.96
C VAL A 141 3.97 -34.03 -1.93
N GLN A 142 4.75 -33.14 -2.55
CA GLN A 142 5.81 -33.54 -3.48
C GLN A 142 7.05 -34.11 -2.78
N ASN A 143 7.50 -33.50 -1.68
CA ASN A 143 8.83 -33.77 -1.10
C ASN A 143 8.78 -34.40 0.30
N TRP A 144 7.60 -34.57 0.89
CA TRP A 144 7.39 -35.09 2.26
C TRP A 144 8.20 -34.37 3.35
N ASN A 145 8.56 -33.11 3.10
CA ASN A 145 9.41 -32.33 3.99
C ASN A 145 8.60 -31.26 4.73
N PHE A 146 8.43 -31.42 6.04
CA PHE A 146 7.70 -30.47 6.90
C PHE A 146 8.41 -29.13 7.09
N SER A 147 9.71 -29.01 6.76
CA SER A 147 10.44 -27.74 6.85
C SER A 147 9.90 -26.64 5.92
N VAL A 148 9.04 -26.98 4.95
CA VAL A 148 8.34 -26.02 4.07
C VAL A 148 7.35 -25.10 4.79
N PHE A 149 6.99 -25.42 6.04
CA PHE A 149 6.17 -24.55 6.91
C PHE A 149 7.00 -23.63 7.81
N THR A 150 8.33 -23.69 7.75
CA THR A 150 9.18 -22.73 8.47
C THR A 150 9.03 -21.34 7.86
N TYR A 151 9.12 -20.30 8.69
CA TYR A 151 8.88 -18.91 8.29
C TYR A 151 9.61 -18.48 7.01
N HIS A 152 10.89 -18.83 6.87
CA HIS A 152 11.67 -18.51 5.67
C HIS A 152 11.22 -19.25 4.41
N GLN A 153 10.80 -20.52 4.53
CA GLN A 153 10.32 -21.27 3.36
C GLN A 153 8.88 -20.91 2.99
N LEU A 154 8.05 -20.64 3.99
CA LEU A 154 6.66 -20.21 3.81
C LEU A 154 6.56 -18.86 3.10
N THR A 155 7.46 -17.93 3.41
CA THR A 155 7.46 -16.56 2.83
C THR A 155 8.18 -16.46 1.48
N TYR A 156 8.85 -17.53 1.05
CA TYR A 156 9.61 -17.58 -0.20
C TYR A 156 8.84 -17.07 -1.44
N PRO A 157 7.55 -17.40 -1.66
CA PRO A 157 6.84 -17.00 -2.88
C PRO A 157 6.74 -15.48 -3.09
N PHE A 158 6.87 -14.70 -2.02
CA PHE A 158 6.70 -13.25 -2.08
C PHE A 158 8.00 -12.46 -1.79
N HIS A 159 9.09 -13.12 -1.38
CA HIS A 159 10.43 -12.52 -1.17
C HIS A 159 10.43 -11.14 -0.46
N MET A 160 9.48 -10.88 0.44
CA MET A 160 9.37 -9.59 1.13
C MET A 160 10.26 -9.60 2.36
N GLY A 161 11.36 -8.85 2.32
CA GLY A 161 12.21 -8.62 3.47
C GLY A 161 11.40 -8.11 4.66
N ALA A 162 11.63 -8.71 5.83
CA ALA A 162 10.95 -8.46 7.11
C ALA A 162 10.81 -6.97 7.49
N ILE A 163 11.63 -6.09 6.91
CA ILE A 163 11.67 -4.64 7.13
C ILE A 163 10.42 -3.93 6.56
N TYR A 164 9.93 -4.31 5.38
CA TYR A 164 8.73 -3.67 4.80
C TYR A 164 7.44 -4.15 5.48
N PHE A 165 7.41 -5.42 5.89
CA PHE A 165 6.34 -5.99 6.69
C PHE A 165 6.24 -5.29 8.04
N SER A 166 7.37 -5.10 8.74
CA SER A 166 7.39 -4.43 10.05
C SER A 166 7.09 -2.93 9.98
N LEU A 167 7.53 -2.19 8.95
CA LEU A 167 7.14 -0.79 8.74
C LEU A 167 5.64 -0.63 8.45
N CYS A 168 5.05 -1.53 7.65
CA CYS A 168 3.60 -1.56 7.39
C CYS A 168 2.79 -1.96 8.63
N LEU A 169 3.31 -2.90 9.43
CA LEU A 169 2.68 -3.35 10.67
C LEU A 169 2.74 -2.25 11.75
N ILE A 170 3.82 -1.47 11.79
CA ILE A 170 3.96 -0.28 12.65
C ILE A 170 3.01 0.84 12.21
N THR A 171 2.88 1.12 10.91
CA THR A 171 1.91 2.14 10.43
C THR A 171 0.46 1.71 10.61
N ALA A 172 0.17 0.42 10.44
CA ALA A 172 -1.13 -0.15 10.80
C ALA A 172 -1.39 -0.03 12.31
N LEU A 173 -0.44 -0.44 13.17
CA LEU A 173 -0.56 -0.35 14.63
C LEU A 173 -0.73 1.09 15.14
N PHE A 174 0.02 2.06 14.59
CA PHE A 174 -0.10 3.48 14.99
C PHE A 174 -1.42 4.14 14.54
N GLN A 175 -2.13 3.58 13.55
CA GLN A 175 -3.48 4.03 13.19
C GLN A 175 -4.60 3.21 13.87
N ILE A 176 -4.30 2.03 14.41
CA ILE A 176 -5.24 1.11 15.10
C ILE A 176 -5.53 1.53 16.54
N THR A 177 -4.92 2.62 17.07
CA THR A 177 -5.29 3.18 18.38
C THR A 177 -6.75 3.66 18.45
N GLU A 178 -7.47 3.74 17.33
CA GLU A 178 -8.94 3.75 17.29
C GLU A 178 -9.48 2.37 16.87
N LEU A 179 -9.46 1.42 17.81
CA LEU A 179 -9.97 0.06 17.68
C LEU A 179 -11.52 0.00 17.67
N GLU A 180 -12.20 1.05 17.22
CA GLU A 180 -13.66 1.10 17.12
C GLU A 180 -14.20 0.36 15.87
N TRP A 181 -13.36 0.15 14.85
CA TRP A 181 -13.82 -0.40 13.57
C TRP A 181 -14.16 -1.90 13.60
N LEU A 182 -13.42 -2.71 14.37
CA LEU A 182 -13.74 -4.15 14.58
C LEU A 182 -14.94 -4.35 15.53
N SER A 183 -15.25 -3.35 16.36
CA SER A 183 -16.35 -3.37 17.34
C SER A 183 -17.73 -3.12 16.71
N ASN A 184 -17.77 -2.50 15.52
CA ASN A 184 -19.04 -2.15 14.88
C ASN A 184 -19.69 -3.38 14.21
N ARG A 185 -20.25 -4.27 15.04
CA ARG A 185 -21.10 -5.43 14.71
C ARG A 185 -22.40 -5.04 14.02
N ARG A 186 -22.33 -4.38 12.87
CA ARG A 186 -23.48 -4.11 11.98
C ARG A 186 -23.31 -4.64 10.56
N PHE A 187 -22.23 -5.39 10.28
CA PHE A 187 -22.02 -6.01 8.97
C PHE A 187 -22.59 -7.44 8.86
N PHE A 188 -23.13 -8.00 9.95
CA PHE A 188 -23.72 -9.35 10.02
C PHE A 188 -25.15 -9.39 10.56
N GLN A 189 -25.89 -8.28 10.48
CA GLN A 189 -27.37 -8.26 10.57
C GLN A 189 -27.92 -7.75 9.25
#